data_AF-A0AAD5M9Q0-F1
#
_entry.id   AF-A0AAD5M9Q0-F1
#
_cell.length_a   1.000
_cell.length_b   1.000
_cell.length_c   1.000
_cell.angle_alpha   90.00
_cell.angle_beta   90.00
_cell.angle_gamma   90.00
#
_symmetry.space_group_name_H-M   'P 1'
#
loop_
_entity.id
_entity.type
_entity.pdbx_description
1 polymer ?
#
loop_
_entity_poly.entity_id
_entity_poly.type
_entity_poly.pdbx_seq_one_letter_code
_entity_poly.pdbx_strand_id
1 'polypeptide(L)'
;MSDENRRKSNIGARLNRKKDRIRALFRDYSDDSPSERSLDHCAKQASSAKTHRPWSDEKTIFEKVECVLRPFILSQDTDQRTANSLRKFHTHFKEIRRRSSKPINENDLICAIRVMRKVKKTQMLENILDKYETKIVRYFFEKEMSSPSHHVMRLLHKALDMCWEKIMDDCNQFHFSNDILLLLSEKEKAKACLFDVMLVYPDFIPVSWAGPHIVEISEPLPYPAGYSQSKKERREHPQRKSTERKSVHVVG
;
A
#
# COMPACT_ATOMS: atom_id res chain seq x y z
N MET A 1 32.91 -16.04 14.17
CA MET A 1 31.82 -15.08 13.87
C MET A 1 31.83 -14.01 14.95
N SER A 2 31.95 -12.75 14.56
CA SER A 2 32.15 -11.62 15.49
C SER A 2 30.90 -11.32 16.32
N ASP A 3 31.05 -10.94 17.60
CA ASP A 3 29.95 -10.61 18.53
C ASP A 3 28.99 -9.53 18.00
N GLU A 4 29.46 -8.68 17.08
CA GLU A 4 28.67 -7.66 16.41
C GLU A 4 27.52 -8.25 15.57
N ASN A 5 27.74 -9.39 14.89
CA ASN A 5 26.68 -10.06 14.12
C ASN A 5 25.59 -10.63 15.03
N ARG A 6 25.95 -11.07 16.24
CA ARG A 6 25.00 -11.59 17.23
C ARG A 6 24.11 -10.48 17.80
N ARG A 7 24.68 -9.29 18.04
CA ARG A 7 23.91 -8.11 18.50
C ARG A 7 22.92 -7.61 17.44
N LYS A 8 23.35 -7.50 16.17
CA LYS A 8 22.47 -7.09 15.05
C LYS A 8 21.29 -8.04 14.85
N SER A 9 21.53 -9.35 14.96
CA SER A 9 20.47 -10.38 14.86
C SER A 9 19.40 -10.23 15.95
N ASN A 10 19.79 -9.91 17.18
CA ASN A 10 18.84 -9.77 18.30
C ASN A 10 17.92 -8.55 18.17
N ILE A 11 18.44 -7.41 17.70
CA ILE A 11 17.65 -6.20 17.49
C ILE A 11 16.59 -6.44 16.41
N GLY A 12 16.99 -7.04 15.29
CA GLY A 12 16.08 -7.38 14.20
C GLY A 12 14.97 -8.33 14.64
N ALA A 13 15.28 -9.39 15.38
CA ALA A 13 14.28 -10.33 15.89
C ALA A 13 13.27 -9.64 16.83
N ARG A 14 13.74 -8.77 17.73
CA ARG A 14 12.88 -8.01 18.65
C ARG A 14 11.95 -7.05 17.91
N LEU A 15 12.43 -6.37 16.87
CA LEU A 15 11.60 -5.50 16.03
C LEU A 15 10.51 -6.29 15.29
N ASN A 16 10.85 -7.46 14.76
CA ASN A 16 9.89 -8.29 14.02
C ASN A 16 8.77 -8.82 14.93
N ARG A 17 9.09 -9.29 16.14
CA ARG A 17 8.06 -9.68 17.13
C ARG A 17 7.09 -8.53 17.44
N LYS A 18 7.57 -7.29 17.49
CA LYS A 18 6.72 -6.11 17.67
C LYS A 18 5.81 -5.89 16.46
N LYS A 19 6.34 -5.99 15.23
CA LYS A 19 5.54 -5.89 14.00
C LYS A 19 4.46 -6.98 13.96
N ASP A 20 4.78 -8.21 14.33
CA ASP A 20 3.82 -9.31 14.35
C ASP A 20 2.69 -9.09 15.37
N ARG A 21 3.02 -8.53 16.54
CA ARG A 21 2.01 -8.13 17.53
C ARG A 21 1.09 -7.03 16.99
N ILE A 22 1.64 -6.00 16.33
CA ILE A 22 0.85 -4.94 15.68
C ILE A 22 -0.07 -5.56 14.61
N ARG A 23 0.44 -6.46 13.77
CA ARG A 23 -0.36 -7.14 12.74
C ARG A 23 -1.49 -7.99 13.32
N ALA A 24 -1.24 -8.68 14.44
CA ALA A 24 -2.26 -9.47 15.11
C ALA A 24 -3.41 -8.56 15.59
N LEU A 25 -3.07 -7.51 16.35
CA LEU A 25 -4.06 -6.55 16.85
C LEU A 25 -4.82 -5.83 15.73
N PHE A 26 -4.15 -5.56 14.61
CA PHE A 26 -4.81 -4.99 13.45
C PHE A 26 -5.83 -5.97 12.86
N ARG A 27 -5.50 -7.26 12.71
CA ARG A 27 -6.45 -8.26 12.18
C ARG A 27 -7.62 -8.53 13.12
N ASP A 28 -7.37 -8.60 14.42
CA ASP A 28 -8.42 -8.89 15.41
C ASP A 28 -9.52 -7.81 15.39
N TYR A 29 -9.21 -6.59 14.97
CA TYR A 29 -10.17 -5.50 14.83
C TYR A 29 -11.09 -5.64 13.61
N SER A 30 -10.67 -6.35 12.56
CA SER A 30 -11.46 -6.51 11.34
C SER A 30 -12.64 -7.46 11.53
N ASP A 31 -12.49 -8.44 12.43
CA ASP A 31 -13.52 -9.46 12.68
C ASP A 31 -14.61 -8.94 13.66
N ASP A 32 -14.24 -8.06 14.58
CA ASP A 32 -15.16 -7.39 15.51
C ASP A 32 -15.79 -6.15 14.87
N SER A 33 -16.37 -6.29 13.67
CA SER A 33 -17.42 -5.34 13.28
C SER A 33 -18.45 -5.40 14.42
N PRO A 34 -18.66 -4.32 15.19
CA PRO A 34 -19.76 -4.31 16.12
C PRO A 34 -20.99 -4.24 15.21
N SER A 35 -21.50 -5.40 14.76
CA SER A 35 -22.91 -5.49 14.43
C SER A 35 -23.59 -4.85 15.63
N GLU A 36 -24.41 -3.84 15.37
CA GLU A 36 -25.11 -2.99 16.32
C GLU A 36 -26.04 -3.79 17.25
N ARG A 37 -25.50 -4.80 17.94
CA ARG A 37 -26.14 -5.56 18.98
C ARG A 37 -26.00 -4.74 20.24
N SER A 38 -26.91 -3.79 20.32
CA SER A 38 -27.74 -3.57 21.50
C SER A 38 -26.98 -3.03 22.72
N LEU A 39 -26.91 -1.71 22.78
CA LEU A 39 -27.01 -0.97 24.06
C LEU A 39 -28.48 -0.71 24.46
N ASP A 40 -29.43 -1.47 23.90
CA ASP A 40 -30.85 -1.42 24.25
C ASP A 40 -31.30 -2.76 24.84
N HIS A 41 -30.91 -3.05 26.08
CA HIS A 41 -31.65 -4.03 26.88
C HIS A 41 -31.62 -3.68 28.37
N CYS A 42 -32.36 -2.63 28.70
CA CYS A 42 -33.05 -2.53 29.98
C CYS A 42 -34.51 -2.18 29.70
N ALA A 43 -35.35 -3.21 29.50
CA ALA A 43 -36.73 -3.31 30.01
C ALA A 43 -37.58 -4.34 29.22
N LYS A 44 -38.13 -5.29 29.99
CA LYS A 44 -39.44 -5.95 29.84
C LYS A 44 -39.59 -7.15 28.88
N GLN A 45 -39.73 -8.30 29.55
CA GLN A 45 -40.63 -9.44 29.28
C GLN A 45 -41.63 -9.29 28.12
N ALA A 46 -41.72 -10.31 27.26
CA ALA A 46 -42.84 -11.27 27.23
C ALA A 46 -42.76 -12.20 26.00
N SER A 47 -43.24 -13.42 26.21
CA SER A 47 -43.39 -14.56 25.29
C SER A 47 -43.98 -14.27 23.91
N SER A 48 -43.47 -14.94 22.87
CA SER A 48 -44.32 -15.43 21.76
C SER A 48 -43.58 -16.50 20.94
N ALA A 49 -44.13 -17.70 20.93
CA ALA A 49 -43.72 -18.82 20.09
C ALA A 49 -43.96 -18.49 18.61
N LYS A 50 -42.96 -18.72 17.75
CA LYS A 50 -43.17 -18.76 16.29
C LYS A 50 -42.50 -19.97 15.64
N THR A 51 -43.36 -20.59 14.85
CA THR A 51 -43.31 -21.79 14.03
C THR A 51 -42.11 -21.85 13.09
N HIS A 52 -41.44 -23.01 13.11
CA HIS A 52 -40.41 -23.46 12.19
C HIS A 52 -41.00 -23.58 10.76
N ARG A 53 -40.49 -22.82 9.79
CA ARG A 53 -40.73 -23.08 8.36
C ARG A 53 -39.57 -23.91 7.81
N PRO A 54 -39.83 -25.04 7.13
CA PRO A 54 -38.79 -25.77 6.41
C PRO A 54 -38.40 -24.99 5.14
N TRP A 55 -37.10 -24.73 4.98
CA TRP A 55 -36.53 -24.26 3.72
C TRP A 55 -36.57 -25.38 2.69
N SER A 56 -37.14 -25.08 1.52
CA SER A 56 -37.15 -25.96 0.35
C SER A 56 -35.85 -25.82 -0.43
N ASP A 57 -35.23 -26.97 -0.72
CA ASP A 57 -34.04 -27.11 -1.56
C ASP A 57 -34.33 -26.74 -3.02
N GLU A 58 -34.15 -25.48 -3.40
CA GLU A 58 -34.06 -25.08 -4.81
C GLU A 58 -32.65 -25.40 -5.33
N LYS A 59 -32.56 -26.49 -6.09
CA LYS A 59 -31.36 -26.92 -6.82
C LYS A 59 -31.06 -25.92 -7.93
N THR A 60 -29.99 -25.16 -7.78
CA THR A 60 -29.43 -24.35 -8.87
C THR A 60 -28.73 -25.26 -9.88
N ILE A 61 -29.25 -25.29 -11.10
CA ILE A 61 -28.65 -25.95 -12.25
C ILE A 61 -27.61 -24.99 -12.82
N PHE A 62 -26.36 -25.12 -12.41
CA PHE A 62 -25.26 -24.41 -13.07
C PHE A 62 -24.78 -25.24 -14.26
N GLU A 63 -25.08 -24.73 -15.46
CA GLU A 63 -24.58 -25.23 -16.72
C GLU A 63 -23.06 -25.05 -16.78
N LYS A 64 -22.32 -26.10 -17.15
CA LYS A 64 -20.86 -26.06 -17.32
C LYS A 64 -20.53 -25.17 -18.51
N VAL A 65 -20.18 -23.92 -18.25
CA VAL A 65 -19.61 -23.03 -19.26
C VAL A 65 -18.12 -23.35 -19.41
N GLU A 66 -17.72 -23.86 -20.58
CA GLU A 66 -16.32 -24.04 -20.93
C GLU A 66 -15.65 -22.67 -21.10
N CYS A 67 -14.83 -22.29 -20.12
CA CYS A 67 -14.05 -21.07 -20.18
C CYS A 67 -12.92 -21.22 -21.22
N VAL A 68 -13.12 -20.63 -22.40
CA VAL A 68 -12.07 -20.46 -23.42
C VAL A 68 -10.93 -19.62 -22.83
N LEU A 69 -9.78 -20.25 -22.64
CA LEU A 69 -8.54 -19.60 -22.18
C LEU A 69 -8.12 -18.54 -23.20
N ARG A 70 -8.28 -17.26 -22.85
CA ARG A 70 -7.76 -16.16 -23.68
C ARG A 70 -6.23 -16.10 -23.57
N PRO A 71 -5.51 -15.95 -24.69
CA PRO A 71 -4.05 -15.80 -24.67
C PRO A 71 -3.66 -14.52 -23.94
N PHE A 72 -2.75 -14.69 -22.98
CA PHE A 72 -2.20 -13.61 -22.16
C PHE A 72 -1.19 -12.80 -22.98
N ILE A 73 -1.59 -11.63 -23.45
CA ILE A 73 -0.69 -10.69 -24.14
C ILE A 73 0.04 -9.87 -23.06
N LEU A 74 1.28 -10.27 -22.80
CA LEU A 74 2.19 -9.57 -21.89
C LEU A 74 2.68 -8.28 -22.56
N SER A 75 2.09 -7.13 -22.22
CA SER A 75 2.53 -5.82 -22.70
C SER A 75 3.84 -5.41 -22.02
N GLN A 76 4.96 -5.53 -22.74
CA GLN A 76 6.32 -5.26 -22.27
C GLN A 76 6.76 -3.81 -22.53
N ASP A 77 6.06 -2.79 -22.03
CA ASP A 77 6.55 -1.40 -22.14
C ASP A 77 6.14 -0.56 -20.93
N THR A 78 6.70 -0.87 -19.75
CA THR A 78 6.69 0.06 -18.61
C THR A 78 8.05 0.11 -17.89
N ASP A 79 8.74 1.25 -18.08
CA ASP A 79 9.69 1.90 -17.19
C ASP A 79 10.78 1.05 -16.48
N GLN A 80 11.90 0.83 -17.18
CA GLN A 80 13.14 0.26 -16.62
C GLN A 80 13.68 1.01 -15.38
N ARG A 81 13.32 2.28 -15.18
CA ARG A 81 13.72 3.05 -13.99
C ARG A 81 13.07 2.53 -12.70
N THR A 82 11.87 1.95 -12.80
CA THR A 82 11.13 1.38 -11.67
C THR A 82 11.66 0.00 -11.26
N ALA A 83 12.23 -0.75 -12.21
CA ALA A 83 12.72 -2.11 -12.00
C ALA A 83 13.91 -2.16 -11.04
N ASN A 84 14.81 -1.17 -11.08
CA ASN A 84 15.99 -1.14 -10.19
C ASN A 84 15.63 -0.80 -8.73
N SER A 85 14.58 0.00 -8.53
CA SER A 85 14.02 0.26 -7.20
C SER A 85 13.37 -1.01 -6.63
N LEU A 86 12.59 -1.73 -7.45
CA LEU A 86 11.95 -3.00 -7.09
C LEU A 86 12.95 -4.11 -6.71
N ARG A 87 14.12 -4.19 -7.36
CA ARG A 87 15.14 -5.20 -7.00
C ARG A 87 15.70 -5.03 -5.59
N LYS A 88 15.96 -3.79 -5.14
CA LYS A 88 16.40 -3.52 -3.76
C LYS A 88 15.32 -3.88 -2.73
N PHE A 89 14.05 -3.70 -3.10
CA PHE A 89 12.92 -4.10 -2.26
C PHE A 89 12.83 -5.63 -2.11
N HIS A 90 13.14 -6.38 -3.17
CA HIS A 90 13.04 -7.83 -3.19
C HIS A 90 13.99 -8.53 -2.20
N THR A 91 15.21 -8.00 -2.01
CA THR A 91 16.17 -8.53 -1.03
C THR A 91 15.73 -8.30 0.41
N HIS A 92 15.20 -7.11 0.72
CA HIS A 92 14.69 -6.80 2.06
C HIS A 92 13.40 -7.59 2.36
N PHE A 93 12.58 -7.85 1.34
CA PHE A 93 11.35 -8.62 1.47
C PHE A 93 11.60 -10.09 1.82
N LYS A 94 12.59 -10.74 1.19
CA LYS A 94 12.98 -12.12 1.53
C LYS A 94 13.32 -12.30 3.01
N GLU A 95 13.92 -11.28 3.63
CA GLU A 95 14.27 -11.33 5.05
C GLU A 95 13.07 -11.14 5.99
N ILE A 96 12.11 -10.29 5.61
CA ILE A 96 10.85 -10.11 6.36
C ILE A 96 9.98 -11.37 6.26
N ARG A 97 9.89 -11.96 5.06
CA ARG A 97 9.13 -13.19 4.80
C ARG A 97 9.58 -14.36 5.65
N ARG A 98 10.89 -14.51 5.88
CA ARG A 98 11.45 -15.58 6.73
C ARG A 98 11.04 -15.48 8.20
N ARG A 99 10.54 -14.32 8.64
CA ARG A 99 10.27 -14.04 10.07
C ARG A 99 8.79 -13.91 10.40
N SER A 100 7.91 -13.79 9.40
CA SER A 100 6.45 -13.75 9.57
C SER A 100 5.89 -15.17 9.76
N SER A 101 4.98 -15.36 10.72
CA SER A 101 4.32 -16.65 10.99
C SER A 101 3.29 -17.05 9.93
N LYS A 102 2.77 -16.08 9.17
CA LYS A 102 1.90 -16.33 8.01
C LYS A 102 2.61 -15.85 6.74
N PRO A 103 2.71 -16.66 5.68
CA PRO A 103 3.30 -16.22 4.43
C PRO A 103 2.38 -15.17 3.79
N ILE A 104 2.80 -13.90 3.83
CA ILE A 104 2.16 -12.86 3.02
C ILE A 104 2.37 -13.25 1.56
N ASN A 105 1.29 -13.28 0.79
CA ASN A 105 1.38 -13.51 -0.65
C ASN A 105 2.21 -12.39 -1.27
N GLU A 106 3.29 -12.77 -1.94
CA GLU A 106 4.24 -11.84 -2.53
C GLU A 106 3.59 -10.97 -3.61
N ASN A 107 2.63 -11.54 -4.35
CA ASN A 107 1.87 -10.80 -5.35
C ASN A 107 0.98 -9.73 -4.72
N ASP A 108 0.32 -10.06 -3.60
CA ASP A 108 -0.54 -9.12 -2.87
C ASP A 108 0.28 -7.94 -2.34
N LEU A 109 1.48 -8.21 -1.81
CA LEU A 109 2.36 -7.13 -1.37
C LEU A 109 2.84 -6.26 -2.54
N ILE A 110 3.22 -6.86 -3.67
CA ILE A 110 3.62 -6.09 -4.86
C ILE A 110 2.46 -5.20 -5.34
N CYS A 111 1.24 -5.72 -5.35
CA CYS A 111 0.04 -4.96 -5.66
C CYS A 111 -0.18 -3.82 -4.66
N ALA A 112 -0.10 -4.10 -3.36
CA ALA A 112 -0.22 -3.11 -2.30
C ALA A 112 0.84 -2.00 -2.40
N ILE A 113 2.10 -2.31 -2.75
CA ILE A 113 3.15 -1.30 -2.99
C ILE A 113 2.77 -0.39 -4.16
N ARG A 114 2.23 -0.95 -5.24
CA ARG A 114 1.78 -0.15 -6.41
C ARG A 114 0.63 0.77 -6.04
N VAL A 115 -0.33 0.30 -5.25
CA VAL A 115 -1.43 1.12 -4.70
C VAL A 115 -0.87 2.23 -3.81
N MET A 116 0.00 1.90 -2.85
CA MET A 116 0.58 2.87 -1.92
C MET A 116 1.41 3.96 -2.61
N ARG A 117 2.04 3.67 -3.76
CA ARG A 117 2.69 4.70 -4.59
C ARG A 117 1.69 5.73 -5.13
N LYS A 118 0.51 5.28 -5.57
CA LYS A 118 -0.56 6.18 -6.04
C LYS A 118 -1.10 7.00 -4.87
N VAL A 119 -1.45 6.34 -3.77
CA VAL A 119 -1.92 6.96 -2.50
C VAL A 119 -0.94 8.04 -2.02
N LYS A 120 0.37 7.75 -2.03
CA LYS A 120 1.41 8.71 -1.64
C LYS A 120 1.48 9.89 -2.62
N LYS A 121 1.44 9.63 -3.93
CA LYS A 121 1.48 10.67 -4.95
C LYS A 121 0.31 11.64 -4.84
N THR A 122 -0.88 11.15 -4.50
CA THR A 122 -2.10 11.95 -4.31
C THR A 122 -2.25 12.48 -2.88
N GLN A 123 -1.34 12.15 -1.97
CA GLN A 123 -1.38 12.54 -0.55
C GLN A 123 -2.71 12.17 0.15
N MET A 124 -3.35 11.07 -0.27
CA MET A 124 -4.68 10.67 0.20
C MET A 124 -4.78 10.49 1.72
N LEU A 125 -3.68 10.06 2.35
CA LEU A 125 -3.61 9.81 3.79
C LEU A 125 -3.21 11.04 4.63
N GLU A 126 -2.70 12.12 4.03
CA GLU A 126 -2.14 13.26 4.81
C GLU A 126 -3.21 13.96 5.66
N ASN A 127 -4.44 14.04 5.15
CA ASN A 127 -5.56 14.77 5.77
C ASN A 127 -6.77 13.86 6.07
N ILE A 128 -6.54 12.56 6.24
CA ILE A 128 -7.65 11.59 6.39
C ILE A 128 -8.19 11.51 7.82
N LEU A 129 -7.36 11.83 8.80
CA LEU A 129 -7.71 11.91 10.21
C LEU A 129 -7.81 13.38 10.63
N ASP A 130 -8.58 13.63 11.68
CA ASP A 130 -8.60 14.98 12.27
C ASP A 130 -7.26 15.32 12.95
N LYS A 131 -7.10 16.59 13.35
CA LYS A 131 -5.85 17.07 13.97
C LYS A 131 -5.53 16.38 15.31
N TYR A 132 -6.54 15.94 16.06
CA TYR A 132 -6.37 15.30 17.35
C TYR A 132 -6.02 13.82 17.18
N GLU A 133 -6.76 13.08 16.36
CA GLU A 133 -6.50 11.70 15.95
C GLU A 133 -5.10 11.57 15.32
N THR A 134 -4.73 12.52 14.47
CA THR A 134 -3.38 12.58 13.86
C THR A 134 -2.28 12.68 14.92
N LYS A 135 -2.47 13.45 16.00
CA LYS A 135 -1.48 13.54 17.10
C LYS A 135 -1.34 12.20 17.83
N ILE A 136 -2.44 11.49 18.05
CA ILE A 136 -2.44 10.17 18.71
C ILE A 136 -1.67 9.15 17.84
N VAL A 137 -1.99 9.10 16.54
CA VAL A 137 -1.30 8.21 15.60
C VAL A 137 0.18 8.59 15.48
N ARG A 138 0.50 9.89 15.47
CA ARG A 138 1.88 10.36 15.46
C ARG A 138 2.68 9.91 16.67
N TYR A 139 2.13 10.13 17.86
CA TYR A 139 2.75 9.68 19.10
C TYR A 139 3.01 8.16 19.09
N PHE A 140 2.11 7.38 18.50
CA PHE A 140 2.33 5.95 18.30
C PHE A 140 3.54 5.62 17.42
N PHE A 141 3.68 6.28 16.26
CA PHE A 141 4.83 6.07 15.37
C PHE A 141 6.16 6.54 16.00
N GLU A 142 6.13 7.59 16.82
CA GLU A 142 7.32 8.15 17.47
C GLU A 142 7.76 7.36 18.71
N LYS A 143 6.82 6.87 19.53
CA LYS A 143 7.12 6.34 20.87
C LYS A 143 6.64 4.91 21.12
N GLU A 144 5.47 4.52 20.59
CA GLU A 144 4.73 3.35 21.10
C GLU A 144 4.58 2.17 20.14
N MET A 145 5.46 2.03 19.13
CA MET A 145 5.44 0.85 18.26
C MET A 145 5.59 -0.51 18.98
N SER A 146 6.06 -0.55 20.24
CA SER A 146 6.16 -1.80 21.00
C SER A 146 4.84 -2.28 21.62
N SER A 147 3.90 -1.37 21.82
CA SER A 147 2.68 -1.60 22.58
C SER A 147 1.55 -0.74 22.02
N PRO A 148 1.12 -1.02 20.77
CA PRO A 148 -0.03 -0.34 20.19
C PRO A 148 -1.24 -0.42 21.12
N SER A 149 -1.81 0.74 21.45
CA SER A 149 -3.11 0.82 22.12
C SER A 149 -4.23 0.43 21.15
N HIS A 150 -5.27 -0.21 21.69
CA HIS A 150 -6.49 -0.54 20.94
C HIS A 150 -7.12 0.70 20.28
N HIS A 151 -7.04 1.84 20.96
CA HIS A 151 -7.55 3.10 20.40
C HIS A 151 -6.78 3.53 19.15
N VAL A 152 -5.45 3.40 19.14
CA VAL A 152 -4.62 3.72 17.98
C VAL A 152 -4.93 2.77 16.82
N MET A 153 -5.08 1.47 17.09
CA MET A 153 -5.42 0.50 16.05
C MET A 153 -6.76 0.82 15.40
N ARG A 154 -7.77 1.22 16.18
CA ARG A 154 -9.05 1.72 15.66
C ARG A 154 -8.88 2.92 14.73
N LEU A 155 -8.03 3.89 15.09
CA LEU A 155 -7.78 5.08 14.26
C LEU A 155 -7.07 4.71 12.95
N LEU A 156 -6.11 3.80 12.98
CA LEU A 156 -5.45 3.30 11.77
C LEU A 156 -6.42 2.55 10.87
N HIS A 157 -7.31 1.74 11.44
CA HIS A 157 -8.39 1.11 10.70
C HIS A 157 -9.29 2.12 10.03
N LYS A 158 -9.82 3.09 10.78
CA LYS A 158 -10.64 4.19 10.26
C LYS A 158 -9.95 4.91 9.10
N ALA A 159 -8.68 5.26 9.27
CA ALA A 159 -7.90 5.93 8.23
C ALA A 159 -7.76 5.07 6.96
N LEU A 160 -7.43 3.78 7.11
CA LEU A 160 -7.28 2.87 5.97
C LEU A 160 -8.62 2.55 5.31
N ASP A 161 -9.71 2.56 6.06
CA ASP A 161 -11.08 2.42 5.56
C ASP A 161 -11.43 3.55 4.60
N MET A 162 -11.30 4.78 5.09
CA MET A 162 -11.52 6.00 4.29
C MET A 162 -10.54 6.08 3.11
N CYS A 163 -9.31 5.58 3.28
CA CYS A 163 -8.33 5.57 2.20
C CYS A 163 -8.75 4.59 1.11
N TRP A 164 -9.21 3.40 1.50
CA TRP A 164 -9.70 2.39 0.58
C TRP A 164 -10.94 2.88 -0.18
N GLU A 165 -11.89 3.53 0.50
CA GLU A 165 -13.06 4.13 -0.15
C GLU A 165 -12.66 5.14 -1.24
N LYS A 166 -11.76 6.08 -0.91
CA LYS A 166 -11.23 7.04 -1.89
C LYS A 166 -10.51 6.36 -3.07
N ILE A 167 -9.76 5.28 -2.82
CA ILE A 167 -9.10 4.51 -3.89
C ILE A 167 -10.14 3.88 -4.82
N MET A 168 -11.24 3.37 -4.26
CA MET A 168 -12.33 2.76 -5.02
C MET A 168 -13.13 3.79 -5.81
N ASP A 169 -13.40 4.96 -5.24
CA ASP A 169 -14.06 6.07 -5.95
C ASP A 169 -13.24 6.54 -7.16
N ASP A 170 -11.92 6.63 -6.99
CA ASP A 170 -10.98 7.06 -8.03
C ASP A 170 -10.40 5.89 -8.86
N CYS A 171 -10.95 4.67 -8.74
CA CYS A 171 -10.32 3.46 -9.33
C CYS A 171 -10.10 3.58 -10.85
N ASN A 172 -11.05 4.22 -11.54
CA ASN A 172 -10.99 4.46 -12.98
C ASN A 172 -9.87 5.44 -13.38
N GLN A 173 -9.55 6.40 -12.52
CA GLN A 173 -8.51 7.40 -12.78
C GLN A 173 -7.10 6.80 -12.60
N PHE A 174 -6.96 5.80 -11.74
CA PHE A 174 -5.65 5.21 -11.44
C PHE A 174 -5.13 4.22 -12.48
N HIS A 175 -6.02 3.71 -13.34
CA HIS A 175 -5.74 2.66 -14.32
C HIS A 175 -5.04 1.45 -13.69
N PHE A 176 -5.65 0.91 -12.62
CA PHE A 176 -5.12 -0.27 -11.95
C PHE A 176 -5.22 -1.51 -12.84
N SER A 177 -4.22 -2.39 -12.75
CA SER A 177 -4.26 -3.71 -13.37
C SER A 177 -5.28 -4.62 -12.66
N ASN A 178 -5.78 -5.64 -13.35
CA ASN A 178 -6.76 -6.58 -12.80
C ASN A 178 -6.32 -7.22 -11.47
N ASP A 179 -5.05 -7.57 -11.31
CA ASP A 179 -4.54 -8.14 -10.06
C ASP A 179 -4.67 -7.18 -8.86
N ILE A 180 -4.51 -5.87 -9.11
CA ILE A 180 -4.68 -4.85 -8.07
C ILE A 180 -6.17 -4.70 -7.74
N LEU A 181 -7.04 -4.70 -8.76
CA LEU A 181 -8.49 -4.65 -8.55
C LEU A 181 -8.99 -5.88 -7.77
N LEU A 182 -8.43 -7.07 -8.06
CA LEU A 182 -8.74 -8.29 -7.32
C LEU A 182 -8.32 -8.15 -5.85
N LEU A 183 -7.12 -7.66 -5.56
CA LEU A 183 -6.70 -7.37 -4.19
C LEU A 183 -7.64 -6.36 -3.51
N LEU A 184 -7.97 -5.26 -4.19
CA LEU A 184 -8.82 -4.20 -3.64
C LEU A 184 -10.26 -4.66 -3.42
N SER A 185 -10.75 -5.65 -4.15
CA SER A 185 -12.10 -6.21 -3.96
C SER A 185 -12.30 -6.85 -2.58
N GLU A 186 -11.21 -7.34 -1.97
CA GLU A 186 -11.21 -7.86 -0.59
C GLU A 186 -10.78 -6.76 0.40
N LYS A 187 -11.71 -5.88 0.80
CA LYS A 187 -11.45 -4.68 1.63
C LYS A 187 -10.51 -4.91 2.83
N GLU A 188 -10.83 -5.86 3.71
CA GLU A 188 -10.03 -6.11 4.92
C GLU A 188 -8.61 -6.62 4.62
N LYS A 189 -8.48 -7.50 3.62
CA LYS A 189 -7.19 -8.00 3.14
C LYS A 189 -6.36 -6.89 2.50
N ALA A 190 -6.99 -6.03 1.70
CA ALA A 190 -6.35 -4.86 1.12
C ALA A 190 -5.81 -3.94 2.22
N LYS A 191 -6.64 -3.56 3.21
CA LYS A 191 -6.20 -2.71 4.34
C LYS A 191 -5.00 -3.32 5.07
N ALA A 192 -5.06 -4.61 5.40
CA ALA A 192 -3.96 -5.30 6.07
C ALA A 192 -2.67 -5.28 5.22
N CYS A 193 -2.77 -5.51 3.91
CA CYS A 193 -1.62 -5.46 3.01
C CYS A 193 -1.04 -4.05 2.87
N LEU A 194 -1.89 -3.02 2.75
CA LEU A 194 -1.46 -1.62 2.69
C LEU A 194 -0.76 -1.22 4.00
N PHE A 195 -1.29 -1.62 5.14
CA PHE A 195 -0.65 -1.38 6.43
C PHE A 195 0.68 -2.12 6.57
N ASP A 196 0.76 -3.36 6.11
CA ASP A 196 2.02 -4.12 6.05
C ASP A 196 3.07 -3.39 5.21
N VAL A 197 2.68 -2.83 4.06
CA VAL A 197 3.56 -2.00 3.24
C VAL A 197 4.10 -0.81 4.03
N MET A 198 3.27 -0.12 4.82
CA MET A 198 3.70 1.02 5.65
C MET A 198 4.68 0.60 6.77
N LEU A 199 4.46 -0.55 7.41
CA LEU A 199 5.35 -1.07 8.45
C LEU A 199 6.69 -1.56 7.90
N VAL A 200 6.72 -1.99 6.64
CA VAL A 200 7.93 -2.43 5.95
C VAL A 200 8.69 -1.25 5.35
N TYR A 201 7.97 -0.29 4.79
CA TYR A 201 8.52 0.87 4.09
C TYR A 201 7.99 2.16 4.72
N PRO A 202 8.74 2.73 5.68
CA PRO A 202 8.29 3.92 6.40
C PRO A 202 8.09 5.13 5.48
N ASP A 203 8.69 5.14 4.29
CA ASP A 203 8.44 6.15 3.26
C ASP A 203 6.97 6.25 2.84
N PHE A 204 6.15 5.21 3.02
CA PHE A 204 4.71 5.26 2.73
C PHE A 204 3.88 5.75 3.91
N ILE A 205 4.49 5.99 5.08
CA ILE A 205 3.81 6.61 6.21
C ILE A 205 3.63 8.11 5.90
N PRO A 206 2.41 8.66 6.04
CA PRO A 206 2.18 10.09 5.83
C PRO A 206 3.08 10.95 6.71
N VAL A 207 3.52 12.09 6.20
CA VAL A 207 4.39 13.01 6.96
C VAL A 207 3.64 13.53 8.19
N SER A 208 2.32 13.74 8.07
CA SER A 208 1.48 14.16 9.18
C SER A 208 1.46 13.14 10.34
N TRP A 209 1.67 11.85 10.06
CA TRP A 209 1.70 10.76 11.06
C TRP A 209 3.12 10.46 11.53
N ALA A 210 4.09 10.52 10.64
CA ALA A 210 5.46 10.13 10.93
C ALA A 210 6.21 11.15 11.82
N GLY A 211 5.73 12.40 11.82
CA GLY A 211 6.46 13.50 12.43
C GLY A 211 7.71 13.89 11.62
N PRO A 212 8.42 14.95 12.02
CA PRO A 212 9.58 15.45 11.29
C PRO A 212 10.78 14.48 11.29
N HIS A 213 10.84 13.55 12.25
CA HIS A 213 12.02 12.74 12.53
C HIS A 213 12.19 11.51 11.62
N ILE A 214 11.15 11.08 10.89
CA ILE A 214 11.29 9.91 9.99
C ILE A 214 12.01 10.28 8.68
N VAL A 215 12.00 11.56 8.29
CA VAL A 215 12.67 12.02 7.07
C VAL A 215 14.19 11.84 7.18
N GLU A 216 14.76 12.02 8.38
CA GLU A 216 16.21 11.90 8.64
C GLU A 216 16.77 10.48 8.44
N ILE A 217 15.94 9.43 8.62
CA ILE A 217 16.39 8.03 8.46
C ILE A 217 16.48 7.64 6.98
N SER A 218 15.88 8.44 6.10
CA SER A 218 15.90 8.24 4.65
C SER A 218 16.89 9.15 3.92
N GLU A 219 17.85 9.74 4.64
CA GLU A 219 19.01 10.33 3.97
C GLU A 219 19.60 9.28 3.03
N PRO A 220 19.64 9.55 1.71
CA PRO A 220 20.20 8.61 0.78
C PRO A 220 21.66 8.41 1.18
N LEU A 221 21.98 7.21 1.67
CA LEU A 221 23.36 6.79 1.91
C LEU A 221 24.22 7.34 0.77
N PRO A 222 25.32 8.08 1.06
CA PRO A 222 26.15 8.67 0.04
C PRO A 222 26.46 7.59 -0.98
N TYR A 223 26.00 7.83 -2.21
CA TYR A 223 26.24 6.91 -3.32
C TYR A 223 27.76 6.64 -3.33
N PRO A 224 28.20 5.37 -3.40
CA PRO A 224 29.61 5.08 -3.52
C PRO A 224 30.15 5.90 -4.70
N ALA A 225 31.25 6.61 -4.46
CA ALA A 225 31.83 7.66 -5.31
C ALA A 225 32.34 7.19 -6.69
N GLY A 226 31.71 6.19 -7.30
CA GLY A 226 32.11 5.57 -8.57
C GLY A 226 31.09 5.69 -9.71
N TYR A 227 29.90 6.28 -9.49
CA TYR A 227 28.98 6.55 -10.60
C TYR A 227 29.19 7.97 -11.12
N SER A 228 30.25 8.14 -11.91
CA SER A 228 30.44 9.30 -12.77
C SER A 228 29.21 9.48 -13.64
N GLN A 229 28.49 10.59 -13.44
CA GLN A 229 27.56 11.08 -14.42
C GLN A 229 28.32 11.25 -15.73
N SER A 230 28.08 10.33 -16.66
CA SER A 230 28.47 10.50 -18.05
C SER A 230 27.81 11.79 -18.52
N LYS A 231 28.60 12.87 -18.60
CA LYS A 231 28.24 14.12 -19.26
C LYS A 231 27.61 13.74 -20.59
N LYS A 232 26.29 13.86 -20.70
CA LYS A 232 25.59 13.88 -21.97
C LYS A 232 25.94 15.23 -22.59
N GLU A 233 27.10 15.22 -23.23
CA GLU A 233 27.61 16.28 -24.07
C GLU A 233 26.51 16.66 -25.06
N ARG A 234 25.98 17.87 -24.88
CA ARG A 234 25.10 18.55 -25.81
C ARG A 234 25.83 18.57 -27.15
N ARG A 235 25.48 17.66 -28.05
CA ARG A 235 25.74 17.85 -29.47
C ARG A 235 24.86 19.01 -29.92
N GLU A 236 25.49 20.15 -30.07
CA GLU A 236 24.94 21.33 -30.71
C GLU A 236 24.41 20.94 -32.09
N HIS A 237 23.15 21.27 -32.33
CA HIS A 237 22.50 21.08 -33.61
C HIS A 237 22.89 22.27 -34.52
N PRO A 238 23.46 22.05 -35.72
CA PRO A 238 23.80 23.14 -36.62
C PRO A 238 22.53 23.80 -37.16
N GLN A 239 22.39 25.10 -36.96
CA GLN A 239 21.39 25.93 -37.62
C GLN A 239 21.50 25.79 -39.15
N ARG A 240 20.48 25.20 -39.78
CA ARG A 240 20.26 25.33 -41.22
C ARG A 240 19.87 26.78 -41.52
N LYS A 241 20.79 27.53 -42.13
CA LYS A 241 20.53 28.83 -42.74
C LYS A 241 19.52 28.66 -43.88
N SER A 242 18.35 29.28 -43.73
CA SER A 242 17.38 29.45 -44.80
C SER A 242 17.86 30.54 -45.76
N THR A 243 18.24 30.14 -46.96
CA THR A 243 18.60 31.03 -48.07
C THR A 243 17.37 31.77 -48.58
N GLU A 244 17.38 33.08 -48.38
CA GLU A 244 16.45 34.06 -48.92
C GLU A 244 16.70 34.23 -50.43
N ARG A 245 15.74 33.81 -51.28
CA ARG A 245 15.74 34.12 -52.71
C ARG A 245 14.84 35.34 -52.94
N LYS A 246 15.48 36.49 -53.16
CA LYS A 246 14.86 37.68 -53.77
C LYS A 246 14.46 37.35 -55.21
N SER A 247 13.18 37.42 -55.55
CA SER A 247 12.76 37.58 -56.95
C SER A 247 12.73 39.07 -57.28
N VAL A 248 13.56 39.44 -58.25
CA VAL A 248 13.47 40.70 -58.98
C VAL A 248 12.59 40.40 -60.18
N HIS A 249 11.49 41.13 -60.33
CA HIS A 249 10.82 41.22 -61.63
C HIS A 249 10.85 42.67 -62.10
N VAL A 250 11.37 42.77 -63.31
CA VAL A 250 11.72 43.94 -64.09
C VAL A 250 10.44 44.47 -64.74
N VAL A 251 10.23 45.79 -64.64
CA VAL A 251 9.26 46.50 -65.46
C VAL A 251 9.95 46.88 -66.77
N GLY A 252 9.36 46.46 -67.88
CA GLY A 252 9.64 46.90 -69.25
C GLY A 252 8.32 47.08 -69.97
#